data_AF-A0A0F9C166-F1
#
_entry.id   AF-A0A0F9C166-F1
#
_cell.length_a   1.000
_cell.length_b   1.000
_cell.length_c   1.000
_cell.angle_alpha   90.00
_cell.angle_beta   90.00
_cell.angle_gamma   90.00
#
_symmetry.space_group_name_H-M   'P 1'
#
loop_
_entity.id
_entity.type
_entity.pdbx_description
1 polymer ?
#
loop_
_entity_poly.entity_id
_entity_poly.type
_entity_poly.pdbx_seq_one_letter_code
_entity_poly.pdbx_strand_id
1 'polypeptide(L)'
;MTVEKIRVSVGSASVLGLVYRSKFKDPPTTCYIMTFKDSHCLANCGFCPQAKSSNSSSEKLSRVIWSEFSFEEFLFNLKNLPSSKRFRRICIQTLNYPKNFKDLIEIVTKIKKISNIPISVA
;
A
#
# COMPACT_ATOMS: atom_id res chain seq x y z
N MET A 1 13.65 9.01 -8.17
CA MET A 1 12.67 8.74 -7.08
C MET A 1 13.38 7.88 -6.06
N THR A 2 13.15 8.08 -4.77
CA THR A 2 13.73 7.16 -3.77
C THR A 2 12.81 5.99 -3.45
N VAL A 3 11.49 6.19 -3.59
CA VAL A 3 10.49 5.11 -3.47
C VAL A 3 10.25 4.46 -4.83
N GLU A 4 10.70 3.21 -4.97
CA GLU A 4 10.52 2.40 -6.20
C GLU A 4 9.34 1.45 -6.12
N LYS A 5 9.04 0.94 -4.92
CA LYS A 5 8.00 -0.07 -4.69
C LYS A 5 7.04 0.35 -3.58
N ILE A 6 5.85 -0.22 -3.63
CA ILE A 6 4.81 -0.07 -2.60
C ILE A 6 4.09 -1.41 -2.42
N ARG A 7 3.66 -1.73 -1.20
CA ARG A 7 2.75 -2.85 -0.96
C ARG A 7 1.31 -2.36 -1.06
N VAL A 8 0.46 -3.11 -1.75
CA VAL A 8 -0.96 -2.79 -1.92
C VAL A 8 -1.80 -3.98 -1.48
N SER A 9 -2.83 -3.75 -0.67
CA SER A 9 -3.72 -4.83 -0.27
C SER A 9 -4.48 -5.39 -1.47
N VAL A 10 -4.72 -6.70 -1.52
CA VAL A 10 -5.38 -7.38 -2.65
C VAL A 10 -6.72 -6.74 -3.05
N GLY A 11 -7.49 -6.26 -2.07
CA GLY A 11 -8.73 -5.54 -2.32
C GLY A 11 -8.49 -4.23 -3.07
N SER A 12 -7.52 -3.42 -2.63
CA SER A 12 -7.16 -2.16 -3.29
C SER A 12 -6.57 -2.40 -4.68
N ALA A 13 -5.71 -3.42 -4.81
CA ALA A 13 -5.10 -3.81 -6.07
C ALA A 13 -6.16 -4.21 -7.10
N SER A 14 -7.24 -4.87 -6.69
CA SER A 14 -8.33 -5.25 -7.60
C SER A 14 -9.07 -4.04 -8.18
N VAL A 15 -9.31 -3.01 -7.37
CA VAL A 15 -9.97 -1.77 -7.82
C VAL A 15 -9.05 -0.97 -8.73
N LEU A 16 -7.75 -0.93 -8.41
CA LEU A 16 -6.70 -0.31 -9.21
C LEU A 16 -6.40 -1.05 -10.52
N GLY A 17 -6.96 -2.24 -10.75
CA GLY A 17 -6.67 -3.04 -11.94
C GLY A 17 -5.26 -3.65 -11.95
N LEU A 18 -4.57 -3.64 -10.80
CA LEU A 18 -3.23 -4.22 -10.62
C LEU A 18 -3.26 -5.76 -10.55
N VAL A 19 -4.44 -6.34 -10.28
CA VAL A 19 -4.66 -7.79 -10.30
C VAL A 19 -5.89 -8.13 -11.14
N TYR A 20 -5.74 -9.07 -12.07
CA TYR A 20 -6.77 -9.41 -13.06
C TYR A 20 -7.86 -10.37 -12.55
N ARG A 21 -7.59 -11.14 -11.48
CA ARG A 21 -8.41 -12.32 -11.10
C ARG A 21 -9.32 -12.15 -9.88
N SER A 22 -9.35 -10.98 -9.26
CA SER A 22 -10.08 -10.78 -8.00
C SER A 22 -11.23 -9.80 -8.17
N LYS A 23 -12.37 -10.24 -8.71
CA LYS A 23 -13.60 -9.45 -8.67
C LYS A 23 -14.27 -9.64 -7.31
N PHE A 24 -14.14 -8.65 -6.44
CA PHE A 24 -14.89 -8.60 -5.19
C PHE A 24 -16.33 -8.16 -5.47
N LYS A 25 -17.30 -8.84 -4.85
CA LYS A 25 -18.73 -8.43 -4.91
C LYS A 25 -18.90 -7.01 -4.38
N ASP A 26 -18.19 -6.71 -3.29
CA ASP A 26 -18.19 -5.42 -2.61
C ASP A 26 -16.75 -4.89 -2.55
N PRO A 27 -16.31 -4.11 -3.54
CA PRO A 27 -14.94 -3.57 -3.57
C PRO A 27 -14.71 -2.56 -2.45
N PRO A 28 -13.48 -2.47 -1.91
CA PRO A 28 -13.18 -1.52 -0.86
C PRO A 28 -13.29 -0.07 -1.37
N THR A 29 -13.87 0.80 -0.55
CA THR A 29 -13.92 2.24 -0.81
C THR A 29 -12.69 2.98 -0.28
N THR A 30 -11.81 2.30 0.46
CA THR A 30 -10.54 2.82 0.97
C THR A 30 -9.39 2.08 0.30
N CYS A 31 -8.42 2.82 -0.22
CA CYS A 31 -7.17 2.26 -0.74
C CYS A 31 -6.20 2.04 0.43
N TYR A 32 -5.78 0.80 0.65
CA TYR A 32 -4.80 0.45 1.66
C TYR A 32 -3.46 0.15 1.00
N ILE A 33 -2.45 0.94 1.38
CA ILE A 33 -1.07 0.78 0.94
C ILE A 33 -0.13 0.71 2.14
N MET A 34 1.03 0.10 1.95
CA MET A 34 2.07 -0.02 2.96
C MET A 34 3.44 0.30 2.37
N THR A 35 4.24 1.05 3.12
CA THR A 35 5.65 1.34 2.75
C THR A 35 6.42 0.05 2.51
N PHE A 36 7.28 0.02 1.50
CA PHE A 36 8.06 -1.15 1.16
C PHE A 36 9.50 -1.05 1.69
N LYS A 37 10.05 -2.20 2.08
CA LYS A 37 11.48 -2.44 2.25
C LYS A 37 11.76 -3.93 1.98
N ASP A 38 12.98 -4.27 1.55
CA ASP A 38 13.33 -5.65 1.19
C ASP A 38 13.40 -6.60 2.39
N SER A 39 13.79 -6.10 3.56
CA SER A 39 13.84 -6.88 4.81
C SER A 39 12.60 -6.68 5.68
N HIS A 40 12.36 -7.58 6.62
CA HIS A 40 11.31 -7.42 7.65
C HIS A 40 11.47 -6.12 8.44
N CYS A 41 10.37 -5.57 8.96
CA CYS A 41 10.33 -4.41 9.86
C CYS A 41 11.41 -4.51 10.96
N LEU A 42 12.02 -3.38 11.35
CA LEU A 42 12.98 -3.39 12.46
C LEU A 42 12.31 -3.67 13.82
N ALA A 43 11.00 -3.41 13.93
CA ALA A 43 10.21 -3.74 15.11
C ALA A 43 9.90 -5.25 15.18
N ASN A 44 9.53 -5.73 16.37
CA ASN A 44 9.33 -7.15 16.61
C ASN A 44 8.00 -7.47 17.34
N CYS A 45 6.89 -6.91 16.86
CA CYS A 45 5.57 -7.18 17.44
C CYS A 45 5.20 -8.67 17.27
N GLY A 46 4.89 -9.37 18.36
CA GLY A 46 4.70 -10.83 18.36
C GLY A 46 3.57 -11.37 17.46
N PHE A 47 2.61 -10.53 17.08
CA PHE A 47 1.51 -10.89 16.19
C PHE A 47 1.74 -10.51 14.72
N CYS A 48 2.82 -9.78 14.40
CA CYS A 48 2.98 -9.12 13.11
C CYS A 48 3.82 -9.96 12.14
N PRO A 49 3.29 -10.38 10.98
CA PRO A 49 4.07 -11.08 9.95
C PRO A 49 5.25 -10.27 9.40
N GLN A 50 5.20 -8.93 9.53
CA GLN A 50 6.29 -8.03 9.15
C GLN A 50 7.40 -7.93 10.21
N ALA A 51 7.23 -8.52 11.40
CA ALA A 51 8.21 -8.42 12.49
C ALA A 51 9.59 -8.96 12.11
N LYS A 52 10.65 -8.38 12.69
CA LYS A 52 12.05 -8.71 12.40
C LYS A 52 12.35 -10.21 12.48
N SER A 53 11.78 -10.91 13.45
CA SER A 53 11.99 -12.36 13.66
C SER A 53 10.78 -13.22 13.23
N SER A 54 9.89 -12.68 12.39
CA SER A 54 8.76 -13.45 11.86
C SER A 54 9.23 -14.46 10.83
N ASN A 55 8.85 -15.72 11.00
CA ASN A 55 9.01 -16.77 9.99
C ASN A 55 7.78 -16.89 9.06
N SER A 56 6.75 -16.08 9.29
CA SER A 56 5.57 -16.03 8.42
C SER A 56 5.84 -15.16 7.19
N SER A 57 5.18 -15.48 6.07
CA SER A 57 5.23 -14.64 4.87
C SER A 57 4.82 -13.19 5.19
N SER A 58 5.69 -12.24 4.82
CA SER A 58 5.46 -10.80 4.99
C SER A 58 4.25 -10.30 4.19
N GLU A 59 3.83 -11.03 3.16
CA GLU A 59 2.65 -10.70 2.37
C GLU A 59 1.34 -10.93 3.12
N LYS A 60 1.31 -11.79 4.15
CA LYS A 60 0.07 -12.24 4.80
C LYS A 60 -0.29 -11.42 6.04
N LEU A 61 -0.35 -10.10 5.91
CA LEU A 61 -0.74 -9.23 7.02
C LEU A 61 -2.27 -9.18 7.20
N SER A 62 -2.73 -9.45 8.42
CA SER A 62 -4.17 -9.44 8.78
C SER A 62 -5.03 -10.40 7.96
N ARG A 63 -4.47 -11.56 7.56
CA ARG A 63 -5.11 -12.56 6.65
C ARG A 63 -5.41 -12.02 5.24
N VAL A 64 -4.84 -10.87 4.88
CA VAL A 64 -4.95 -10.25 3.58
C VAL A 64 -3.59 -10.34 2.88
N ILE A 65 -3.60 -10.49 1.56
CA ILE A 65 -2.37 -10.47 0.75
C ILE A 65 -1.98 -9.02 0.45
N TRP A 66 -0.71 -8.71 0.69
CA TRP A 66 -0.07 -7.42 0.46
C TRP A 66 1.07 -7.55 -0.54
N SER A 67 0.69 -7.65 -1.82
CA SER A 67 1.62 -7.81 -2.93
C SER A 67 2.40 -6.52 -3.19
N GLU A 68 3.58 -6.68 -3.76
CA GLU A 68 4.48 -5.61 -4.14
C GLU A 68 4.16 -5.13 -5.56
N PHE A 69 4.15 -3.82 -5.75
CA PHE A 69 3.97 -3.19 -7.05
C PHE A 69 5.00 -2.07 -7.23
N SER A 70 5.27 -1.70 -8.48
CA SER A 70 5.99 -0.47 -8.77
C SER A 70 5.21 0.72 -8.23
N PHE A 71 5.91 1.67 -7.59
CA PHE A 71 5.26 2.88 -7.11
C PHE A 71 4.73 3.73 -8.27
N GLU A 72 5.42 3.74 -9.41
CA GLU A 72 4.97 4.44 -10.61
C GLU A 72 3.71 3.80 -11.20
N GLU A 73 3.66 2.47 -11.25
CA GLU A 73 2.48 1.72 -11.70
C GLU A 73 1.27 1.98 -10.79
N PHE A 74 1.47 2.01 -9.48
CA PHE A 74 0.45 2.39 -8.51
C PHE A 74 -0.09 3.81 -8.79
N LEU A 75 0.79 4.79 -8.96
CA LEU A 75 0.40 6.18 -9.23
C LEU A 75 -0.35 6.32 -10.56
N PHE A 76 0.10 5.62 -11.60
CA PHE A 76 -0.54 5.60 -12.91
C PHE A 76 -1.98 5.08 -12.80
N ASN A 77 -2.17 3.93 -12.16
CA ASN A 77 -3.49 3.33 -12.00
C ASN A 77 -4.40 4.17 -11.09
N LEU A 78 -3.86 4.72 -10.00
CA LEU A 78 -4.61 5.61 -9.10
C LEU A 78 -5.13 6.86 -9.83
N LYS A 79 -4.29 7.48 -10.66
CA LYS A 79 -4.66 8.68 -11.45
C LYS A 79 -5.76 8.36 -12.47
N ASN A 80 -5.68 7.19 -13.11
CA ASN A 80 -6.57 6.80 -14.20
C ASN A 80 -7.84 6.05 -13.73
N LEU A 81 -8.09 5.98 -12.42
CA LEU A 81 -9.34 5.42 -11.91
C LEU A 81 -10.56 6.22 -12.40
N PRO A 82 -11.58 5.55 -12.97
CA PRO A 82 -12.82 6.22 -13.35
C PRO A 82 -13.51 6.76 -12.11
N SER A 83 -14.26 7.84 -12.26
CA SER A 83 -14.97 8.54 -11.16
C SER A 83 -15.85 7.61 -10.33
N SER A 84 -16.49 6.62 -10.96
CA SER A 84 -17.32 5.60 -10.29
C SER A 84 -16.55 4.61 -9.39
N LYS A 85 -15.22 4.51 -9.56
CA LYS A 85 -14.35 3.60 -8.79
C LYS A 85 -13.33 4.34 -7.93
N ARG A 86 -13.44 5.67 -7.80
CA ARG A 86 -12.51 6.44 -6.98
C ARG A 86 -12.67 6.07 -5.50
N PHE A 87 -11.55 5.83 -4.85
CA PHE A 87 -11.52 5.65 -3.41
C PHE A 87 -11.96 6.92 -2.69
N ARG A 88 -12.59 6.76 -1.54
CA ARG A 88 -12.98 7.85 -0.64
C ARG A 88 -11.83 8.25 0.29
N ARG A 89 -10.83 7.37 0.47
CA ARG A 89 -9.66 7.59 1.33
C ARG A 89 -8.49 6.69 0.91
N ILE A 90 -7.28 7.15 1.18
CA ILE A 90 -6.05 6.35 1.11
C ILE A 90 -5.51 6.21 2.55
N CYS A 91 -5.33 4.97 3.02
CA CYS A 91 -4.69 4.66 4.29
C CYS A 91 -3.29 4.11 4.02
N ILE A 92 -2.29 4.78 4.56
CA ILE A 92 -0.87 4.41 4.45
C ILE A 92 -0.45 3.78 5.76
N GLN A 93 -0.10 2.51 5.73
CA GLN A 93 0.56 1.82 6.83
C GLN A 93 2.08 1.92 6.66
N THR A 94 2.78 2.16 7.75
CA THR A 94 4.24 2.31 7.72
C THR A 94 4.95 1.17 8.42
N LEU A 95 6.15 0.84 7.93
CA LEU A 95 7.07 -0.07 8.59
C LEU A 95 8.12 0.73 9.36
N ASN A 96 8.70 0.14 10.40
CA ASN A 96 9.81 0.75 11.11
C ASN A 96 11.13 0.47 10.38
N TYR A 97 11.71 1.51 9.78
CA TYR A 97 13.05 1.50 9.17
C TYR A 97 13.60 2.94 9.03
N PRO A 98 14.93 3.14 8.91
CA PRO A 98 15.54 4.45 9.06
C PRO A 98 15.07 5.52 8.06
N LYS A 99 14.69 5.12 6.84
CA LYS A 99 14.24 6.04 5.77
C LYS A 99 12.72 6.24 5.73
N ASN A 100 11.94 5.58 6.60
CA ASN A 100 10.48 5.54 6.52
C ASN A 100 9.83 6.92 6.44
N PHE A 101 10.27 7.87 7.28
CA PHE A 101 9.68 9.21 7.28
C PHE A 101 9.92 9.97 5.97
N LYS A 102 11.12 9.83 5.38
CA LYS A 102 11.45 10.43 4.08
C LYS A 102 10.61 9.81 2.97
N ASP A 103 10.52 8.48 2.94
CA ASP A 103 9.75 7.75 1.94
C ASP A 103 8.25 8.08 2.05
N LEU A 104 7.72 8.17 3.27
CA LEU A 104 6.34 8.57 3.54
C LEU A 104 6.04 9.98 3.00
N ILE A 105 6.94 10.95 3.22
CA ILE A 105 6.79 12.31 2.66
C ILE A 105 6.77 12.25 1.13
N GLU A 106 7.65 11.48 0.49
CA GLU A 106 7.67 11.30 -0.97
C GLU A 106 6.35 10.70 -1.46
N ILE A 107 5.87 9.64 -0.81
CA ILE A 107 4.61 8.95 -1.15
C ILE A 107 3.43 9.92 -1.07
N VAL A 108 3.26 10.59 0.06
CA VAL A 108 2.14 11.54 0.28
C VAL A 108 2.20 12.68 -0.73
N THR A 109 3.39 13.24 -0.97
CA THR A 109 3.58 14.35 -1.91
C THR A 109 3.21 13.94 -3.34
N LYS A 110 3.63 12.75 -3.77
CA LYS A 110 3.33 12.23 -5.12
C LYS A 110 1.85 11.92 -5.30
N ILE A 111 1.20 11.32 -4.30
CA ILE A 111 -0.25 11.05 -4.32
C ILE A 111 -1.03 12.37 -4.42
N LYS A 112 -0.69 13.37 -3.58
CA LYS A 112 -1.38 14.69 -3.59
C LYS A 112 -1.24 15.45 -4.91
N LYS A 113 -0.18 15.20 -5.68
CA LYS A 113 -0.01 15.80 -7.02
C LYS A 113 -0.98 15.25 -8.07
N ILE A 114 -1.54 14.06 -7.86
CA ILE A 114 -2.41 13.38 -8.85
C ILE A 114 -3.84 13.15 -8.35
N SER A 115 -4.10 13.40 -7.06
CA SER A 115 -5.37 13.05 -6.42
C SER A 115 -5.67 13.95 -5.22
N ASN A 116 -6.95 14.29 -5.06
CA ASN A 116 -7.49 15.01 -3.90
C ASN A 116 -8.09 14.07 -2.84
N ILE A 117 -7.90 12.75 -2.98
CA ILE A 117 -8.42 11.77 -2.02
C ILE A 117 -7.76 11.99 -0.65
N PRO A 118 -8.53 12.12 0.45
CA PRO A 118 -7.97 12.27 1.79
C PRO A 118 -7.02 11.13 2.17
N ILE A 119 -5.95 11.46 2.89
CA ILE A 119 -4.91 10.50 3.29
C ILE A 119 -4.88 10.38 4.82
N SER A 120 -4.90 9.14 5.31
CA SER A 120 -4.60 8.77 6.70
C SER A 120 -3.26 8.05 6.74
N VAL A 121 -2.43 8.35 7.74
CA VAL A 121 -1.12 7.72 7.95
C VAL A 121 -1.09 7.07 9.33
N ALA A 122 -0.59 5.84 9.40
CA ALA A 122 -0.43 5.06 10.63
C ALA A 122 0.93 4.34 10.69
#